data_AF-A0A6I9TYR5-F1
#
_entry.id   AF-A0A6I9TYR5-F1
#
_cell.length_a   1.000
_cell.length_b   1.000
_cell.length_c   1.000
_cell.angle_alpha   90.00
_cell.angle_beta   90.00
_cell.angle_gamma   90.00
#
_symmetry.space_group_name_H-M   'P 1'
#
loop_
_entity.id
_entity.type
_entity.pdbx_description
1 polymer ?
#
loop_
_entity_poly.entity_id
_entity_poly.type
_entity_poly.pdbx_seq_one_letter_code
_entity_poly.pdbx_strand_id
1 'polypeptide(L)'
;MERASFFLANGCTPLSLSHDFILPADVRPVTSSVSTSITVPVIDLNDKQSLLVKKISDACQEYGFFHIINHGVPEELCRRMMAAVSDFFKLPPEERSHLFTEDKTKPLRVFNFYLKVEGQNKVTMWSETLVHPWHASDDFANFLPRNPPHYRELASEYAKEIGWLMRRLLSLISQGLGLKKDSLRSEDVTGLQVMTKDGEWIAINPLRNAFVVNIGDQIQVLSNGRYKSVHHRAVGSKCSERVSIAMFYGPNKDTVVGPVEELVDEDHPPVYRSYRYEEFLEEFHRQEGTRRRVKEVFELQH
;
A
#
# COMPACT_ATOMS: atom_id res chain seq x y z
N MET A 1 -18.27 -16.48 23.19
CA MET A 1 -17.04 -17.20 22.75
C MET A 1 -15.89 -16.25 22.98
N GLU A 2 -14.96 -16.58 23.87
CA GLU A 2 -13.75 -15.77 24.02
C GLU A 2 -13.01 -15.78 22.68
N ARG A 3 -12.73 -14.61 22.12
CA ARG A 3 -11.84 -14.52 20.97
C ARG A 3 -10.43 -14.79 21.49
N ALA A 4 -9.76 -15.78 20.91
CA ALA A 4 -8.35 -16.00 21.18
C ALA A 4 -7.60 -14.68 20.93
N SER A 5 -6.84 -14.24 21.93
CA SER A 5 -6.04 -13.02 21.84
C SER A 5 -5.01 -13.17 20.72
N PHE A 6 -4.83 -12.13 19.92
CA PHE A 6 -3.76 -12.08 18.93
C PHE A 6 -2.41 -11.94 19.65
N PHE A 7 -1.46 -12.81 19.31
CA PHE A 7 -0.11 -12.79 19.87
C PHE A 7 0.92 -12.51 18.77
N LEU A 8 1.80 -11.55 19.04
CA LEU A 8 2.97 -11.29 18.21
C LEU A 8 3.99 -12.44 18.36
N ALA A 9 4.70 -12.77 17.28
CA ALA A 9 5.62 -13.89 17.24
C ALA A 9 6.93 -13.58 18.00
N ASN A 10 6.96 -13.97 19.29
CA ASN A 10 8.08 -13.74 20.19
C ASN A 10 8.97 -14.99 20.30
N GLY A 11 10.02 -15.05 19.46
CA GLY A 11 10.97 -16.16 19.42
C GLY A 11 10.55 -17.31 18.50
N CYS A 12 11.42 -18.31 18.35
CA CYS A 12 11.28 -19.38 17.35
C CYS A 12 10.42 -20.59 17.80
N THR A 13 9.61 -20.45 18.85
CA THR A 13 8.71 -21.52 19.30
C THR A 13 7.61 -21.72 18.24
N PRO A 14 7.36 -22.95 17.73
CA PRO A 14 6.35 -23.14 16.69
C PRO A 14 4.95 -22.76 17.18
N LEU A 15 4.36 -21.73 16.56
CA LEU A 15 2.95 -21.39 16.75
C LEU A 15 2.07 -22.49 16.14
N SER A 16 1.19 -23.08 16.96
CA SER A 16 0.10 -23.91 16.46
C SER A 16 -1.03 -23.00 15.99
N LEU A 17 -1.27 -22.98 14.69
CA LEU A 17 -2.31 -22.17 14.07
C LEU A 17 -3.63 -22.95 14.02
N SER A 18 -4.76 -22.29 14.31
CA SER A 18 -6.06 -22.88 14.00
C SER A 18 -6.25 -22.99 12.48
N HIS A 19 -7.14 -23.89 12.05
CA HIS A 19 -7.43 -24.12 10.64
C HIS A 19 -7.85 -22.84 9.88
N ASP A 20 -8.44 -21.87 10.59
CA ASP A 20 -8.89 -20.58 10.07
C ASP A 20 -7.73 -19.70 9.55
N PHE A 21 -6.49 -19.96 9.96
CA PHE A 21 -5.29 -19.25 9.49
C PHE A 21 -4.46 -20.05 8.46
N ILE A 22 -4.88 -21.27 8.11
CA ILE A 22 -4.12 -22.16 7.25
C ILE A 22 -4.66 -22.08 5.81
N LEU A 23 -3.93 -21.37 4.95
CA LEU A 23 -4.18 -21.35 3.51
C LEU A 23 -4.14 -22.77 2.91
N PRO A 24 -4.97 -23.08 1.89
CA PRO A 24 -4.84 -24.29 1.07
C PRO A 24 -3.50 -24.37 0.34
N ALA A 25 -3.01 -25.59 0.11
CA ALA A 25 -1.62 -25.84 -0.28
C ALA A 25 -1.22 -25.20 -1.62
N ASP A 26 -2.16 -25.15 -2.57
CA ASP A 26 -2.09 -24.57 -3.90
C ASP A 26 -2.06 -23.02 -3.90
N VAL A 27 -2.61 -22.37 -2.87
CA VAL A 27 -2.57 -20.90 -2.74
C VAL A 27 -1.52 -20.39 -1.75
N ARG A 28 -0.77 -21.28 -1.08
CA ARG A 28 0.32 -20.89 -0.16
C ARG A 28 1.47 -20.19 -0.90
N PRO A 29 2.15 -19.21 -0.26
CA PRO A 29 3.40 -18.68 -0.77
C PRO A 29 4.49 -19.76 -0.90
N VAL A 30 4.85 -20.11 -2.13
CA VAL A 30 6.13 -20.80 -2.39
C VAL A 30 7.24 -19.78 -2.19
N THR A 31 8.03 -19.95 -1.14
CA THR A 31 9.14 -19.04 -0.78
C THR A 31 10.48 -19.48 -1.36
N SER A 32 10.64 -20.76 -1.70
CA SER A 32 11.83 -21.31 -2.35
C SER A 32 12.02 -20.84 -3.80
N SER A 33 10.97 -20.31 -4.44
CA SER A 33 10.99 -19.77 -5.79
C SER A 33 11.06 -18.23 -5.83
N VAL A 34 11.36 -17.58 -4.70
CA VAL A 34 11.50 -16.12 -4.62
C VAL A 34 12.93 -15.74 -4.98
N SER A 35 13.10 -14.97 -6.05
CA SER A 35 14.41 -14.48 -6.46
C SER A 35 14.93 -13.46 -5.44
N THR A 36 16.20 -13.65 -5.02
CA THR A 36 16.94 -12.69 -4.19
C THR A 36 17.97 -11.90 -5.00
N SER A 37 18.19 -12.27 -6.26
CA SER A 37 19.15 -11.65 -7.17
C SER A 37 18.63 -10.36 -7.81
N ILE A 38 17.31 -10.17 -7.87
CA ILE A 38 16.68 -8.98 -8.42
C ILE A 38 16.24 -8.08 -7.27
N THR A 39 16.80 -6.88 -7.20
CA THR A 39 16.42 -5.86 -6.21
C THR A 39 15.64 -4.74 -6.87
N VAL A 40 14.53 -4.31 -6.27
CA VAL A 40 13.81 -3.10 -6.71
C VAL A 40 14.75 -1.88 -6.69
N PRO A 41 14.63 -0.94 -7.65
CA PRO A 41 15.52 0.22 -7.75
C PRO A 41 15.62 1.04 -6.47
N VAL A 42 16.79 1.61 -6.20
CA VAL A 42 17.01 2.55 -5.09
C VAL A 42 17.28 3.94 -5.67
N ILE A 43 16.43 4.89 -5.32
CA ILE A 43 16.44 6.24 -5.89
C ILE A 43 16.81 7.25 -4.80
N ASP A 44 17.90 7.99 -5.04
CA ASP A 44 18.34 9.06 -4.15
C ASP A 44 17.58 10.35 -4.47
N LEU A 45 16.77 10.87 -3.54
CA LEU A 45 16.03 12.11 -3.77
C LEU A 45 16.92 13.37 -3.68
N ASN A 46 18.23 13.27 -3.46
CA ASN A 46 19.19 14.35 -3.66
C ASN A 46 19.77 14.39 -5.09
N ASP A 47 19.43 13.43 -5.97
CA ASP A 47 19.88 13.45 -7.37
C ASP A 47 19.40 14.69 -8.14
N LYS A 48 20.16 15.06 -9.19
CA LYS A 48 19.76 16.09 -10.16
C LYS A 48 18.39 15.75 -10.76
N GLN A 49 17.50 16.75 -10.84
CA GLN A 49 16.09 16.55 -11.21
C GLN A 49 15.89 15.77 -12.53
N SER A 50 16.68 16.00 -13.57
CA SER A 50 16.58 15.25 -14.84
C SER A 50 16.91 13.76 -14.71
N LEU A 51 17.92 13.42 -13.91
CA LEU A 51 18.26 12.03 -13.60
C LEU A 51 17.19 11.39 -12.72
N LEU A 52 16.67 12.14 -11.74
CA LEU A 52 15.65 11.68 -10.80
C LEU A 52 14.33 11.36 -11.50
N VAL A 53 13.87 12.23 -12.42
CA VAL A 53 12.68 11.99 -13.26
C VAL A 53 12.86 10.71 -14.08
N LYS A 54 14.03 10.51 -14.71
CA LYS A 54 14.29 9.30 -15.48
C LYS A 54 14.26 8.04 -14.59
N LYS A 55 15.02 8.01 -13.50
CA LYS A 55 15.06 6.87 -12.56
C LYS A 55 13.68 6.46 -12.06
N ILE A 56 12.83 7.44 -11.76
CA ILE A 56 11.43 7.19 -11.34
C ILE A 56 10.62 6.63 -12.50
N SER A 57 10.71 7.20 -13.71
CA SER A 57 9.98 6.67 -14.87
C SER A 57 10.36 5.23 -15.19
N ASP A 58 11.67 4.94 -15.27
CA ASP A 58 12.22 3.59 -15.51
C ASP A 58 11.67 2.61 -14.45
N ALA A 59 11.74 2.96 -13.16
CA ALA A 59 11.24 2.12 -12.07
C ALA A 59 9.72 1.88 -12.11
N CYS A 60 8.94 2.92 -12.46
CA CYS A 60 7.48 2.83 -12.61
C CYS A 60 7.07 1.96 -13.81
N GLN A 61 7.83 1.98 -14.90
CA GLN A 61 7.58 1.17 -16.11
C GLN A 61 7.99 -0.29 -15.94
N GLU A 62 9.11 -0.57 -15.27
CA GLU A 62 9.68 -1.91 -15.16
C GLU A 62 9.14 -2.70 -13.95
N TYR A 63 9.18 -2.08 -12.76
CA TYR A 63 8.90 -2.75 -11.49
C TYR A 63 7.56 -2.32 -10.86
N GLY A 64 7.10 -1.11 -11.17
CA GLY A 64 5.99 -0.47 -10.45
C GLY A 64 6.34 -0.05 -9.02
N PHE A 65 7.60 -0.17 -8.62
CA PHE A 65 8.10 -0.10 -7.25
C PHE A 65 9.54 0.38 -7.20
N PHE A 66 9.90 1.10 -6.14
CA PHE A 66 11.27 1.53 -5.86
C PHE A 66 11.44 1.92 -4.39
N HIS A 67 12.67 1.81 -3.88
CA HIS A 67 13.07 2.49 -2.66
C HIS A 67 13.40 3.96 -2.95
N ILE A 68 13.13 4.82 -1.99
CA ILE A 68 13.65 6.20 -1.94
C ILE A 68 14.50 6.40 -0.69
N ILE A 69 15.66 7.03 -0.87
CA ILE A 69 16.54 7.49 0.22
C ILE A 69 16.70 9.01 0.16
N ASN A 70 17.24 9.61 1.22
CA ASN A 70 17.41 11.07 1.36
C ASN A 70 16.09 11.85 1.13
N HIS A 71 14.98 11.29 1.61
CA HIS A 71 13.62 11.73 1.31
C HIS A 71 13.16 13.01 2.04
N GLY A 72 13.99 13.58 2.92
CA GLY A 72 13.69 14.80 3.67
C GLY A 72 12.86 14.60 4.95
N VAL A 73 11.99 13.59 5.00
CA VAL A 73 11.28 13.21 6.23
C VAL A 73 12.29 12.88 7.36
N PRO A 74 12.19 13.47 8.56
CA PRO A 74 13.14 13.23 9.64
C PRO A 74 13.16 11.77 10.13
N GLU A 75 14.34 11.16 10.21
CA GLU A 75 14.51 9.76 10.65
C GLU A 75 13.94 9.51 12.05
N GLU A 76 14.14 10.46 12.97
CA GLU A 76 13.61 10.39 14.33
C GLU A 76 12.08 10.42 14.37
N LEU A 77 11.44 11.14 13.45
CA LEU A 77 9.98 11.16 13.32
C LEU A 77 9.46 9.80 12.82
N CYS A 78 10.11 9.22 11.81
CA CYS A 78 9.82 7.85 11.35
C CYS A 78 9.98 6.82 12.48
N ARG A 79 11.08 6.92 13.26
CA ARG A 79 11.37 6.03 14.39
C ARG A 79 10.32 6.15 15.49
N ARG A 80 9.95 7.38 15.89
CA ARG A 80 8.89 7.65 16.87
C ARG A 80 7.54 7.11 16.40
N MET A 81 7.16 7.34 15.14
CA MET A 81 5.88 6.87 14.60
C MET A 81 5.80 5.34 14.56
N MET A 82 6.87 4.65 14.13
CA MET A 82 6.94 3.19 14.16
C MET A 82 6.88 2.63 15.58
N ALA A 83 7.50 3.30 16.57
CA ALA A 83 7.38 2.94 17.97
C ALA A 83 5.93 3.08 18.47
N ALA A 84 5.28 4.22 18.23
CA ALA A 84 3.89 4.45 18.65
C ALA A 84 2.90 3.46 18.02
N VAL A 85 3.07 3.07 16.75
CA VAL A 85 2.24 2.00 16.16
C VAL A 85 2.53 0.64 16.81
N SER A 86 3.80 0.34 17.12
CA SER A 86 4.16 -0.90 17.82
C SER A 86 3.58 -0.94 19.24
N ASP A 87 3.60 0.18 19.96
CA ASP A 87 3.06 0.32 21.30
C ASP A 87 1.54 0.24 21.29
N PHE A 88 0.85 0.78 20.27
CA PHE A 88 -0.57 0.55 20.05
C PHE A 88 -0.89 -0.95 19.98
N PHE A 89 -0.21 -1.73 19.14
CA PHE A 89 -0.49 -3.17 19.03
C PHE A 89 -0.12 -3.98 20.28
N LYS A 90 0.72 -3.44 21.18
CA LYS A 90 1.06 -4.02 22.49
C LYS A 90 0.05 -3.67 23.59
N LEU A 91 -0.91 -2.77 23.35
CA LEU A 91 -1.99 -2.50 24.31
C LEU A 91 -2.83 -3.76 24.59
N PRO A 92 -3.37 -3.90 25.83
CA PRO A 92 -4.25 -5.00 26.20
C PRO A 92 -5.39 -5.19 25.18
N PRO A 93 -5.79 -6.44 24.86
CA PRO A 93 -6.87 -6.71 23.91
C PRO A 93 -8.18 -5.98 24.25
N GLU A 94 -8.46 -5.77 25.53
CA GLU A 94 -9.63 -5.06 26.05
C GLU A 94 -9.64 -3.60 25.57
N GLU A 95 -8.49 -2.91 25.65
CA GLU A 95 -8.33 -1.53 25.19
C GLU A 95 -8.53 -1.38 23.68
N ARG A 96 -8.26 -2.43 22.89
CA ARG A 96 -8.39 -2.41 21.43
C ARG A 96 -9.69 -3.03 20.92
N SER A 97 -10.38 -3.81 21.77
CA SER A 97 -11.58 -4.57 21.41
C SER A 97 -12.71 -3.72 20.82
N HIS A 98 -12.92 -2.52 21.37
CA HIS A 98 -13.96 -1.58 20.93
C HIS A 98 -13.70 -0.99 19.53
N LEU A 99 -12.45 -1.03 19.06
CA LEU A 99 -12.06 -0.63 17.70
C LEU A 99 -12.22 -1.78 16.70
N PHE A 100 -12.43 -3.02 17.15
CA PHE A 100 -12.47 -4.18 16.26
C PHE A 100 -13.78 -4.24 15.49
N THR A 101 -13.74 -4.05 14.17
CA THR A 101 -14.96 -4.00 13.34
C THR A 101 -14.70 -4.22 11.84
N GLU A 102 -15.60 -4.95 11.19
CA GLU A 102 -15.66 -5.08 9.73
C GLU A 102 -16.43 -3.92 9.05
N ASP A 103 -17.04 -3.02 9.86
CA ASP A 103 -17.77 -1.86 9.37
C ASP A 103 -16.81 -0.83 8.76
N LYS A 104 -16.89 -0.68 7.42
CA LYS A 104 -16.03 0.20 6.63
C LYS A 104 -16.45 1.66 6.66
N THR A 105 -17.62 1.98 7.23
CA THR A 105 -18.07 3.37 7.42
C THR A 105 -17.34 4.03 8.60
N LYS A 106 -16.76 3.24 9.51
CA LYS A 106 -16.00 3.74 10.65
C LYS A 106 -14.59 4.18 10.21
N PRO A 107 -14.19 5.43 10.48
CA PRO A 107 -12.89 5.94 10.06
C PRO A 107 -11.75 5.24 10.80
N LEU A 108 -11.85 5.08 12.13
CA LEU A 108 -10.89 4.32 12.94
C LEU A 108 -11.41 2.89 13.15
N ARG A 109 -10.61 1.89 12.75
CA ARG A 109 -10.94 0.47 12.94
C ARG A 109 -9.71 -0.43 13.03
N VAL A 110 -9.84 -1.48 13.84
CA VAL A 110 -8.94 -2.64 13.88
C VAL A 110 -9.65 -3.83 13.23
N PHE A 111 -8.94 -4.59 12.41
CA PHE A 111 -9.47 -5.81 11.78
C PHE A 111 -8.32 -6.73 11.33
N ASN A 112 -8.65 -7.99 11.02
CA ASN A 112 -7.76 -8.91 10.34
C ASN A 112 -8.12 -8.95 8.85
N PHE A 113 -7.12 -9.03 7.96
CA PHE A 113 -7.37 -9.36 6.57
C PHE A 113 -7.82 -10.82 6.43
N TYR A 114 -8.52 -11.14 5.34
CA TYR A 114 -8.92 -12.50 5.02
C TYR A 114 -8.81 -12.76 3.51
N LEU A 115 -8.65 -14.03 3.13
CA LEU A 115 -8.70 -14.52 1.76
C LEU A 115 -9.96 -15.38 1.57
N LYS A 116 -10.73 -15.10 0.52
CA LYS A 116 -11.77 -15.99 -0.01
C LYS A 116 -11.06 -17.00 -0.93
N VAL A 117 -11.15 -18.29 -0.61
CA VAL A 117 -10.67 -19.36 -1.49
C VAL A 117 -11.88 -20.06 -2.09
N GLU A 118 -11.83 -20.37 -3.37
CA GLU A 118 -12.93 -21.03 -4.07
C GLU A 118 -13.21 -22.41 -3.45
N GLY A 119 -14.49 -22.72 -3.25
CA GLY A 119 -14.93 -23.95 -2.58
C GLY A 119 -14.64 -24.03 -1.08
N GLN A 120 -14.17 -22.96 -0.42
CA GLN A 120 -13.84 -22.97 1.02
C GLN A 120 -14.32 -21.71 1.76
N ASN A 121 -14.29 -21.77 3.09
CA ASN A 121 -14.57 -20.61 3.96
C ASN A 121 -13.45 -19.54 3.85
N LYS A 122 -13.74 -18.34 4.36
CA LYS A 122 -12.73 -17.28 4.51
C LYS A 122 -11.56 -17.78 5.37
N VAL A 123 -10.32 -17.67 4.87
CA VAL A 123 -9.10 -17.88 5.64
C VAL A 123 -8.66 -16.54 6.21
N THR A 124 -8.51 -16.42 7.52
CA THR A 124 -7.99 -15.23 8.19
C THR A 124 -6.48 -15.13 8.01
N MET A 125 -5.97 -13.95 7.65
CA MET A 125 -4.54 -13.72 7.53
C MET A 125 -3.90 -13.49 8.90
N TRP A 126 -2.65 -13.91 9.07
CA TRP A 126 -1.90 -13.74 10.31
C TRP A 126 -1.38 -12.29 10.47
N SER A 127 -2.31 -11.34 10.59
CA SER A 127 -2.04 -9.92 10.82
C SER A 127 -3.23 -9.23 11.46
N GLU A 128 -2.97 -8.27 12.36
CA GLU A 128 -3.93 -7.23 12.73
C GLU A 128 -3.60 -5.94 11.97
N THR A 129 -4.61 -5.15 11.64
CA THR A 129 -4.46 -3.91 10.88
C THR A 129 -5.28 -2.81 11.53
N LEU A 130 -4.61 -1.71 11.88
CA LEU A 130 -5.22 -0.44 12.25
C LEU A 130 -5.37 0.39 10.97
N VAL A 131 -6.57 0.87 10.69
CA VAL A 131 -6.84 1.85 9.62
C VAL A 131 -7.46 3.09 10.23
N HIS A 132 -6.97 4.24 9.77
CA HIS A 132 -7.54 5.57 10.01
C HIS A 132 -7.22 6.50 8.83
N PRO A 133 -8.00 7.59 8.62
CA PRO A 133 -7.61 8.65 7.69
C PRO A 133 -6.32 9.34 8.17
N TRP A 134 -5.61 9.98 7.26
CA TRP A 134 -4.36 10.68 7.57
C TRP A 134 -4.16 11.98 6.80
N HIS A 135 -5.01 12.30 5.82
CA HIS A 135 -4.77 13.45 4.96
C HIS A 135 -4.99 14.77 5.71
N ALA A 136 -4.08 15.72 5.50
CA ALA A 136 -4.01 16.96 6.28
C ALA A 136 -5.12 17.99 5.95
N SER A 137 -5.98 17.73 4.96
CA SER A 137 -7.23 18.48 4.74
C SER A 137 -8.27 18.24 5.82
N ASP A 138 -8.23 17.07 6.44
CA ASP A 138 -9.28 16.57 7.32
C ASP A 138 -8.92 16.84 8.78
N ASP A 139 -9.93 17.03 9.64
CA ASP A 139 -9.76 16.96 11.10
C ASP A 139 -9.63 15.49 11.56
N PHE A 140 -8.75 14.73 10.90
CA PHE A 140 -8.62 13.29 11.11
C PHE A 140 -8.07 12.96 12.51
N ALA A 141 -7.29 13.87 13.10
CA ALA A 141 -6.67 13.74 14.40
C ALA A 141 -7.70 13.42 15.50
N ASN A 142 -8.93 13.91 15.36
CA ASN A 142 -10.00 13.65 16.31
C ASN A 142 -10.50 12.19 16.29
N PHE A 143 -10.40 11.49 15.16
CA PHE A 143 -10.74 10.06 15.04
C PHE A 143 -9.64 9.12 15.53
N LEU A 144 -8.39 9.59 15.67
CA LEU A 144 -7.24 8.76 16.04
C LEU A 144 -7.32 8.20 17.47
N PRO A 145 -6.65 7.08 17.79
CA PRO A 145 -6.64 6.55 19.14
C PRO A 145 -5.99 7.54 20.13
N ARG A 146 -6.42 7.50 21.40
CA ARG A 146 -5.85 8.31 22.50
C ARG A 146 -4.71 7.61 23.25
N ASN A 147 -4.63 6.29 23.12
CA ASN A 147 -3.59 5.43 23.66
C ASN A 147 -2.91 4.72 22.47
N PRO A 148 -1.57 4.71 22.33
CA PRO A 148 -0.56 5.29 23.22
C PRO A 148 -0.65 6.82 23.32
N PRO A 149 -0.16 7.44 24.42
CA PRO A 149 -0.11 8.88 24.55
C PRO A 149 0.65 9.53 23.40
N HIS A 150 0.22 10.71 22.98
CA HIS A 150 0.79 11.48 21.87
C HIS A 150 0.69 10.83 20.48
N TYR A 151 -0.03 9.71 20.31
CA TYR A 151 -0.23 9.08 18.99
C TYR A 151 -0.83 10.07 17.98
N ARG A 152 -1.78 10.91 18.40
CA ARG A 152 -2.52 11.81 17.52
C ARG A 152 -1.61 12.89 16.93
N GLU A 153 -0.91 13.58 17.82
CA GLU A 153 0.02 14.66 17.53
C GLU A 153 1.18 14.16 16.65
N LEU A 154 1.72 12.98 16.98
CA LEU A 154 2.78 12.33 16.24
C LEU A 154 2.33 11.86 14.84
N ALA A 155 1.13 11.29 14.73
CA ALA A 155 0.55 10.90 13.46
C ALA A 155 0.26 12.11 12.56
N SER A 156 -0.18 13.25 13.13
CA SER A 156 -0.35 14.50 12.40
C SER A 156 0.97 15.12 11.95
N GLU A 157 2.01 15.09 12.79
CA GLU A 157 3.39 15.51 12.45
C GLU A 157 3.93 14.66 11.27
N TYR A 158 3.83 13.33 11.38
CA TYR A 158 4.26 12.39 10.35
C TYR A 158 3.46 12.52 9.04
N ALA A 159 2.12 12.62 9.12
CA ALA A 159 1.25 12.83 7.97
C ALA A 159 1.62 14.09 7.16
N LYS A 160 1.95 15.19 7.84
CA LYS A 160 2.38 16.44 7.20
C LYS A 160 3.66 16.25 6.39
N GLU A 161 4.69 15.61 6.96
CA GLU A 161 5.96 15.34 6.27
C GLU A 161 5.79 14.39 5.09
N ILE A 162 5.00 13.32 5.25
CA ILE A 162 4.61 12.43 4.15
C ILE A 162 3.85 13.21 3.07
N GLY A 163 2.97 14.16 3.42
CA GLY A 163 2.25 15.00 2.47
C GLY A 163 3.16 15.93 1.65
N TRP A 164 4.31 16.39 2.18
CA TRP A 164 5.33 17.08 1.37
C TRP A 164 6.05 16.13 0.42
N LEU A 165 6.44 14.95 0.92
CA LEU A 165 7.12 13.93 0.14
C LEU A 165 6.26 13.41 -1.02
N MET A 166 4.98 13.09 -0.79
CA MET A 166 4.08 12.57 -1.82
C MET A 166 3.82 13.59 -2.94
N ARG A 167 3.66 14.88 -2.62
CA ARG A 167 3.57 15.95 -3.63
C ARG A 167 4.83 16.03 -4.49
N ARG A 168 6.02 15.84 -3.91
CA ARG A 168 7.29 15.76 -4.65
C ARG A 168 7.33 14.52 -5.55
N LEU A 169 6.89 13.36 -5.08
CA LEU A 169 6.89 12.11 -5.84
C LEU A 169 5.91 12.16 -7.02
N LEU A 170 4.64 12.53 -6.80
CA LEU A 170 3.64 12.69 -7.88
C LEU A 170 4.13 13.67 -8.96
N SER A 171 4.84 14.71 -8.55
CA SER A 171 5.41 15.68 -9.47
C SER A 171 6.51 15.10 -10.37
N LEU A 172 7.35 14.21 -9.83
CA LEU A 172 8.40 13.52 -10.59
C LEU A 172 7.81 12.42 -11.49
N ILE A 173 6.78 11.71 -11.02
CA ILE A 173 6.01 10.72 -11.79
C ILE A 173 5.29 11.41 -12.98
N SER A 174 4.71 12.59 -12.78
CA SER A 174 4.09 13.38 -13.87
C SER A 174 5.11 13.73 -14.96
N GLN A 175 6.26 14.29 -14.57
CA GLN A 175 7.36 14.62 -15.49
C GLN A 175 7.92 13.36 -16.18
N GLY A 176 7.92 12.21 -15.52
CA GLY A 176 8.38 10.94 -16.08
C GLY A 176 7.53 10.42 -17.24
N LEU A 177 6.24 10.82 -17.30
CA LEU A 177 5.34 10.57 -18.43
C LEU A 177 5.44 11.63 -19.54
N GLY A 178 6.30 12.65 -19.38
CA GLY A 178 6.37 13.81 -20.28
C GLY A 178 5.29 14.87 -20.01
N LEU A 179 4.49 14.71 -18.96
CA LEU A 179 3.43 15.65 -18.59
C LEU A 179 3.98 16.88 -17.85
N LYS A 180 3.14 17.92 -17.69
CA LYS A 180 3.47 19.07 -16.85
C LYS A 180 3.68 18.62 -15.39
N LYS A 181 4.47 19.41 -14.67
CA LYS A 181 4.97 19.12 -13.31
C LYS A 181 3.91 18.64 -12.31
N ASP A 182 2.67 19.06 -12.46
CA ASP A 182 1.57 18.81 -11.53
C ASP A 182 0.37 18.10 -12.19
N SER A 183 0.51 17.54 -13.40
CA SER A 183 -0.60 16.93 -14.16
C SER A 183 -1.25 15.72 -13.48
N LEU A 184 -0.50 14.91 -12.73
CA LEU A 184 -1.07 13.78 -11.96
C LEU A 184 -1.52 14.18 -10.54
N ARG A 185 -1.51 15.47 -10.18
CA ARG A 185 -2.07 15.94 -8.91
C ARG A 185 -3.59 16.13 -9.03
N SER A 186 -4.32 15.03 -8.87
CA SER A 186 -5.47 15.07 -7.97
C SER A 186 -4.98 14.89 -6.53
N GLU A 187 -5.83 15.17 -5.55
CA GLU A 187 -5.51 14.86 -4.15
C GLU A 187 -5.55 13.32 -3.97
N ASP A 188 -4.34 12.71 -3.92
CA ASP A 188 -3.94 11.47 -3.20
C ASP A 188 -3.83 10.08 -3.98
N VAL A 189 -2.73 9.23 -3.84
CA VAL A 189 -2.52 7.77 -4.33
C VAL A 189 -1.51 6.77 -3.54
N THR A 190 -1.76 5.41 -3.39
CA THR A 190 -1.28 4.36 -2.37
C THR A 190 -0.28 3.13 -2.68
N GLY A 191 0.23 2.33 -1.68
CA GLY A 191 0.40 0.80 -1.70
C GLY A 191 1.62 0.02 -0.99
N LEU A 192 1.84 -1.35 -1.18
CA LEU A 192 3.15 -2.15 -0.99
C LEU A 192 3.27 -3.72 -1.32
N GLN A 193 4.27 -4.17 -2.14
CA GLN A 193 5.07 -5.46 -2.29
C GLN A 193 5.08 -6.37 -3.60
N VAL A 194 5.45 -5.85 -4.79
CA VAL A 194 5.80 -6.47 -6.14
C VAL A 194 5.56 -7.96 -6.51
N MET A 195 5.01 -8.14 -7.73
CA MET A 195 5.23 -9.25 -8.69
C MET A 195 5.76 -8.66 -10.02
N THR A 196 6.74 -9.27 -10.69
CA THR A 196 7.36 -8.73 -11.92
C THR A 196 6.46 -8.91 -13.16
N LYS A 197 6.85 -8.27 -14.28
CA LYS A 197 6.23 -8.48 -15.60
C LYS A 197 6.25 -9.95 -16.02
N ASP A 198 7.30 -10.67 -15.66
CA ASP A 198 7.52 -12.09 -16.01
C ASP A 198 6.86 -13.07 -15.01
N GLY A 199 6.09 -12.55 -14.04
CA GLY A 199 5.37 -13.35 -13.05
C GLY A 199 6.19 -13.80 -11.84
N GLU A 200 7.44 -13.36 -11.71
CA GLU A 200 8.29 -13.68 -10.55
C GLU A 200 7.92 -12.83 -9.32
N TRP A 201 8.10 -13.42 -8.13
CA TRP A 201 7.96 -12.70 -6.86
C TRP A 201 9.32 -12.20 -6.38
N ILE A 202 9.44 -10.90 -6.11
CA ILE A 202 10.66 -10.27 -5.56
C ILE A 202 10.48 -9.98 -4.08
N ALA A 203 11.48 -10.35 -3.26
CA ALA A 203 11.55 -9.93 -1.87
C ALA A 203 12.05 -8.48 -1.76
N ILE A 204 11.20 -7.58 -1.26
CA ILE A 204 11.62 -6.21 -0.91
C ILE A 204 12.19 -6.20 0.51
N ASN A 205 13.51 -6.20 0.63
CA ASN A 205 14.22 -5.97 1.88
C ASN A 205 14.22 -4.47 2.21
N PRO A 206 13.60 -4.02 3.32
CA PRO A 206 13.55 -2.60 3.65
C PRO A 206 14.94 -2.08 4.01
N LEU A 207 15.38 -1.04 3.29
CA LEU A 207 16.59 -0.28 3.64
C LEU A 207 16.35 0.58 4.88
N ARG A 208 17.40 0.84 5.66
CA ARG A 208 17.34 1.79 6.80
C ARG A 208 17.09 3.20 6.28
N ASN A 209 16.21 3.94 6.96
CA ASN A 209 15.83 5.32 6.63
C ASN A 209 15.48 5.49 5.13
N ALA A 210 14.62 4.60 4.65
CA ALA A 210 14.11 4.58 3.29
C ALA A 210 12.61 4.27 3.30
N PHE A 211 11.88 4.86 2.36
CA PHE A 211 10.53 4.39 2.05
C PHE A 211 10.57 3.48 0.82
N VAL A 212 9.63 2.55 0.76
CA VAL A 212 9.29 1.87 -0.48
C VAL A 212 8.06 2.57 -1.05
N VAL A 213 8.13 2.97 -2.31
CA VAL A 213 7.05 3.59 -3.07
C VAL A 213 6.57 2.59 -4.12
N ASN A 214 5.28 2.65 -4.44
CA ASN A 214 4.72 1.91 -5.56
C ASN A 214 3.67 2.69 -6.31
N ILE A 215 3.35 2.15 -7.48
CA ILE A 215 2.28 2.59 -8.35
C ILE A 215 1.00 1.83 -7.99
N GLY A 216 -0.09 2.57 -7.79
CA GLY A 216 -1.44 2.04 -7.65
C GLY A 216 -2.18 1.97 -8.99
N ASP A 217 -3.30 1.24 -9.02
CA ASP A 217 -4.09 1.00 -10.25
C ASP A 217 -4.46 2.31 -10.98
N GLN A 218 -4.76 3.36 -10.24
CA GLN A 218 -5.12 4.68 -10.77
C GLN A 218 -4.00 5.31 -11.60
N ILE A 219 -2.74 5.22 -11.15
CA ILE A 219 -1.60 5.74 -11.91
C ILE A 219 -1.32 4.87 -13.14
N GLN A 220 -1.53 3.56 -13.06
CA GLN A 220 -1.48 2.69 -14.25
C GLN A 220 -2.53 3.13 -15.29
N VAL A 221 -3.79 3.33 -14.88
CA VAL A 221 -4.88 3.78 -15.75
C VAL A 221 -4.58 5.16 -16.36
N LEU A 222 -4.21 6.15 -15.54
CA LEU A 222 -3.83 7.50 -15.99
C LEU A 222 -2.68 7.46 -17.01
N SER A 223 -1.69 6.59 -16.78
CA SER A 223 -0.54 6.41 -17.69
C SER A 223 -0.84 5.62 -18.97
N ASN A 224 -2.11 5.29 -19.25
CA ASN A 224 -2.54 4.37 -20.31
C ASN A 224 -1.76 3.03 -20.30
N GLY A 225 -1.54 2.47 -19.12
CA GLY A 225 -0.79 1.22 -18.95
C GLY A 225 0.74 1.34 -19.00
N ARG A 226 1.33 2.52 -19.24
CA ARG A 226 2.80 2.71 -19.31
C ARG A 226 3.48 2.39 -17.97
N TYR A 227 2.92 2.86 -16.85
CA TYR A 227 3.37 2.51 -15.50
C TYR A 227 2.58 1.32 -14.93
N LYS A 228 3.23 0.51 -14.08
CA LYS A 228 2.70 -0.80 -13.67
C LYS A 228 2.26 -0.84 -12.20
N SER A 229 0.97 -1.07 -11.98
CA SER A 229 0.41 -1.43 -10.67
C SER A 229 0.46 -2.95 -10.52
N VAL A 230 1.44 -3.42 -9.75
CA VAL A 230 1.77 -4.84 -9.62
C VAL A 230 1.16 -5.48 -8.36
N HIS A 231 0.83 -6.76 -8.47
CA HIS A 231 0.34 -7.56 -7.34
C HIS A 231 1.34 -7.57 -6.19
N HIS A 232 0.83 -7.71 -4.97
CA HIS A 232 1.68 -7.74 -3.79
C HIS A 232 1.14 -8.61 -2.65
N ARG A 233 2.04 -9.05 -1.76
CA ARG A 233 1.73 -9.86 -0.58
C ARG A 233 2.57 -9.46 0.63
N ALA A 234 2.33 -10.06 1.78
CA ALA A 234 3.25 -10.04 2.91
C ALA A 234 3.34 -11.47 3.47
N VAL A 235 4.53 -11.89 3.89
CA VAL A 235 4.77 -13.25 4.39
C VAL A 235 5.14 -13.19 5.86
N GLY A 236 4.51 -14.03 6.68
CA GLY A 236 4.78 -14.13 8.12
C GLY A 236 6.15 -14.77 8.40
N SER A 237 6.76 -14.38 9.53
CA SER A 237 7.98 -14.99 10.07
C SER A 237 7.63 -15.94 11.22
N LYS A 238 8.46 -16.98 11.41
CA LYS A 238 8.33 -17.91 12.55
C LYS A 238 8.97 -17.40 13.85
N CYS A 239 9.84 -16.39 13.76
CA CYS A 239 10.72 -15.99 14.87
C CYS A 239 10.65 -14.49 15.22
N SER A 240 9.91 -13.69 14.46
CA SER A 240 9.92 -12.22 14.59
C SER A 240 8.59 -11.60 14.21
N GLU A 241 8.08 -10.70 15.03
CA GLU A 241 7.04 -9.76 14.63
C GLU A 241 7.50 -8.85 13.47
N ARG A 242 6.54 -8.33 12.69
CA ARG A 242 6.79 -7.32 11.65
C ARG A 242 5.68 -6.28 11.69
N VAL A 243 6.03 -5.07 12.10
CA VAL A 243 5.17 -3.88 11.98
C VAL A 243 5.53 -3.15 10.68
N SER A 244 4.54 -2.59 10.00
CA SER A 244 4.75 -1.67 8.88
C SER A 244 3.60 -0.69 8.75
N ILE A 245 3.92 0.58 8.52
CA ILE A 245 2.95 1.62 8.17
C ILE A 245 2.92 1.74 6.65
N ALA A 246 1.73 1.69 6.06
CA ALA A 246 1.53 1.94 4.63
C ALA A 246 0.58 3.13 4.49
N MET A 247 1.02 4.16 3.76
CA MET A 247 0.29 5.41 3.61
C MET A 247 -0.56 5.33 2.34
N PHE A 248 -1.88 5.22 2.53
CA PHE A 248 -2.86 5.14 1.46
C PHE A 248 -3.44 6.53 1.23
N TYR A 249 -2.75 7.28 0.39
CA TYR A 249 -3.22 8.49 -0.29
C TYR A 249 -4.24 7.98 -1.38
N GLY A 250 -5.45 8.51 -1.66
CA GLY A 250 -6.31 8.04 -2.79
C GLY A 250 -7.33 9.07 -3.32
N PRO A 251 -7.69 9.11 -4.64
CA PRO A 251 -8.49 10.21 -5.21
C PRO A 251 -9.84 10.43 -4.54
N ASN A 252 -10.39 11.65 -4.65
CA ASN A 252 -11.77 11.90 -4.23
C ASN A 252 -12.75 11.04 -5.03
N LYS A 253 -13.80 10.52 -4.38
CA LYS A 253 -14.80 9.58 -4.95
C LYS A 253 -15.40 10.03 -6.28
N ASP A 254 -15.63 11.32 -6.41
CA ASP A 254 -16.24 11.96 -7.57
C ASP A 254 -15.29 12.17 -8.75
N THR A 255 -13.98 12.09 -8.52
CA THR A 255 -12.91 12.21 -9.52
C THR A 255 -13.12 11.20 -10.65
N VAL A 256 -13.08 11.67 -11.89
CA VAL A 256 -13.03 10.81 -13.08
C VAL A 256 -11.58 10.39 -13.31
N VAL A 257 -11.36 9.08 -13.42
CA VAL A 257 -10.06 8.45 -13.69
C VAL A 257 -10.16 7.75 -15.05
N GLY A 258 -9.20 7.99 -15.93
CA GLY A 258 -9.07 7.38 -17.25
C GLY A 258 -7.68 7.68 -17.83
N PRO A 259 -7.33 7.16 -19.02
CA PRO A 259 -6.09 7.53 -19.70
C PRO A 259 -5.97 9.05 -19.89
N VAL A 260 -4.82 9.62 -19.55
CA VAL A 260 -4.52 11.04 -19.81
C VAL A 260 -4.43 11.25 -21.33
N GLU A 261 -5.13 12.27 -21.84
CA GLU A 261 -5.28 12.52 -23.29
C GLU A 261 -3.92 12.67 -23.99
N GLU A 262 -2.95 13.35 -23.37
CA GLU A 262 -1.59 13.50 -23.92
C GLU A 262 -0.76 12.20 -23.99
N LEU A 263 -1.30 11.06 -23.50
CA LEU A 263 -0.66 9.74 -23.52
C LEU A 263 -1.40 8.73 -24.42
N VAL A 264 -2.40 9.18 -25.18
CA VAL A 264 -3.20 8.38 -26.12
C VAL A 264 -2.99 8.92 -27.53
N ASP A 265 -2.59 8.04 -28.44
CA ASP A 265 -2.31 8.35 -29.85
C ASP A 265 -2.59 7.11 -30.73
N GLU A 266 -2.32 7.18 -32.05
CA GLU A 266 -2.57 6.06 -32.98
C GLU A 266 -1.70 4.83 -32.68
N ASP A 267 -0.48 5.02 -32.16
CA ASP A 267 0.44 3.94 -31.77
C ASP A 267 0.12 3.41 -30.35
N HIS A 268 -0.53 4.22 -29.51
CA HIS A 268 -0.90 3.93 -28.12
C HIS A 268 -2.40 4.18 -27.88
N PRO A 269 -3.30 3.37 -28.47
CA PRO A 269 -4.75 3.50 -28.26
C PRO A 269 -5.14 3.34 -26.78
N PRO A 270 -6.33 3.82 -26.37
CA PRO A 270 -6.76 3.73 -24.97
C PRO A 270 -6.93 2.26 -24.56
N VAL A 271 -6.25 1.87 -23.48
CA VAL A 271 -6.35 0.53 -22.87
C VAL A 271 -7.50 0.48 -21.86
N TYR A 272 -7.84 1.62 -21.25
CA TYR A 272 -8.85 1.74 -20.21
C TYR A 272 -9.96 2.72 -20.60
N ARG A 273 -11.19 2.46 -20.17
CA ARG A 273 -12.26 3.47 -20.18
C ARG A 273 -12.12 4.42 -18.99
N SER A 274 -12.72 5.60 -19.10
CA SER A 274 -12.90 6.49 -17.95
C SER A 274 -14.00 6.00 -17.01
N TYR A 275 -13.82 6.20 -15.71
CA TYR A 275 -14.75 5.82 -14.64
C TYR A 275 -14.68 6.82 -13.47
N ARG A 276 -15.70 6.87 -12.59
CA ARG A 276 -15.60 7.65 -11.33
C ARG A 276 -14.91 6.82 -10.28
N TYR A 277 -14.06 7.40 -9.44
CA TYR A 277 -13.30 6.62 -8.45
C TYR A 277 -14.19 5.85 -7.45
N GLU A 278 -15.40 6.34 -7.18
CA GLU A 278 -16.44 5.60 -6.44
C GLU A 278 -16.76 4.21 -7.05
N GLU A 279 -16.85 4.11 -8.38
CA GLU A 279 -17.07 2.85 -9.12
C GLU A 279 -15.92 1.85 -8.90
N PHE A 280 -14.68 2.36 -8.84
CA PHE A 280 -13.51 1.55 -8.49
C PHE A 280 -13.53 1.10 -7.03
N LEU A 281 -13.99 1.94 -6.09
CA LEU A 281 -14.09 1.57 -4.68
C LEU A 281 -15.16 0.50 -4.45
N GLU A 282 -16.31 0.59 -5.14
CA GLU A 282 -17.36 -0.44 -5.15
C GLU A 282 -16.79 -1.78 -5.64
N GLU A 283 -16.08 -1.77 -6.78
CA GLU A 283 -15.47 -2.97 -7.35
C GLU A 283 -14.35 -3.55 -6.44
N PHE A 284 -13.52 -2.69 -5.86
CA PHE A 284 -12.46 -3.07 -4.90
C PHE A 284 -13.02 -3.71 -3.63
N HIS A 285 -14.21 -3.28 -3.19
CA HIS A 285 -14.95 -3.89 -2.09
C HIS A 285 -15.66 -5.19 -2.50
N ARG A 286 -16.22 -5.27 -3.71
CA ARG A 286 -16.80 -6.51 -4.28
C ARG A 286 -15.76 -7.62 -4.36
N GLN A 287 -14.56 -7.30 -4.84
CA GLN A 287 -13.39 -8.18 -4.90
C GLN A 287 -12.64 -8.34 -3.56
N GLU A 288 -13.19 -7.90 -2.41
CA GLU A 288 -12.48 -8.07 -1.15
C GLU A 288 -12.22 -9.54 -0.81
N GLY A 289 -10.98 -9.84 -0.40
CA GLY A 289 -10.52 -11.19 -0.11
C GLY A 289 -10.22 -12.05 -1.33
N THR A 290 -10.46 -11.60 -2.57
CA THR A 290 -9.98 -12.31 -3.76
C THR A 290 -8.55 -11.88 -4.12
N ARG A 291 -7.94 -12.53 -5.11
CA ARG A 291 -6.74 -12.00 -5.78
C ARG A 291 -7.13 -10.81 -6.68
N ARG A 292 -7.38 -9.66 -6.04
CA ARG A 292 -7.91 -8.42 -6.64
C ARG A 292 -7.23 -8.05 -7.96
N ARG A 293 -8.04 -7.88 -9.00
CA ARG A 293 -7.68 -7.41 -10.35
C ARG A 293 -8.66 -6.29 -10.76
N VAL A 294 -8.77 -5.28 -9.89
CA VAL A 294 -9.82 -4.25 -9.98
C VAL A 294 -9.71 -3.44 -11.27
N LYS A 295 -8.51 -3.01 -11.66
CA LYS A 295 -8.27 -2.31 -12.93
C LYS A 295 -8.72 -3.05 -14.20
N GLU A 296 -8.71 -4.39 -14.21
CA GLU A 296 -9.09 -5.19 -15.40
C GLU A 296 -10.58 -5.02 -15.75
N VAL A 297 -11.43 -4.65 -14.79
CA VAL A 297 -12.86 -4.34 -14.99
C VAL A 297 -13.08 -3.04 -15.78
N PHE A 298 -12.04 -2.22 -15.91
CA PHE A 298 -12.05 -0.94 -16.61
C PHE A 298 -11.26 -0.99 -17.94
N GLU A 299 -10.74 -2.16 -18.33
CA GLU A 299 -10.07 -2.35 -19.62
C GLU A 299 -11.09 -2.34 -20.76
N LEU A 300 -10.71 -1.73 -21.88
CA LEU A 300 -11.47 -1.76 -23.12
C LEU A 300 -11.26 -3.11 -23.80
N GLN A 301 -12.36 -3.76 -24.17
CA GLN A 301 -12.31 -4.96 -25.01
C GLN A 301 -12.06 -4.51 -26.46
N HIS A 302 -10.89 -4.88 -26.99
CA HIS A 302 -10.48 -4.72 -28.39
C HIS A 302 -10.58 -6.07 -29.12
#